data_AF-A0A921B891-F1
#
_entry.id   AF-A0A921B891-F1
#
_cell.length_a   1.000
_cell.length_b   1.000
_cell.length_c   1.000
_cell.angle_alpha   90.00
_cell.angle_beta   90.00
_cell.angle_gamma   90.00
#
_symmetry.space_group_name_H-M   'P 1'
#
loop_
_entity.id
_entity.type
_entity.pdbx_description
1 polymer ?
#
loop_
_entity_poly.entity_id
_entity_poly.type
_entity_poly.pdbx_seq_one_letter_code
_entity_poly.pdbx_strand_id
1 'polypeptide(L)'
;MCWRNSLFRRKYSYFDGSVNFIENAICIHEEDFGIQWKHVDFNNFIPTEVRRSRRLVVSSISTKGNYDYGMFWYLYLDGTIQVEMKLTGIVGISAFDEKLTTPNKTFKNY
;
A
#
# COMPACT_ATOMS: atom_id res chain seq x y z
N MET A 1 -2.65 -6.97 -0.58
CA MET A 1 -1.80 -8.16 -0.38
C MET A 1 -1.62 -8.79 -1.75
N CYS A 2 -0.40 -9.13 -2.15
CA CYS A 2 -0.10 -9.61 -3.52
C CYS A 2 -0.76 -10.96 -3.76
N TRP A 3 -1.96 -10.96 -4.36
CA TRP A 3 -2.74 -12.20 -4.48
C TRP A 3 -2.37 -13.02 -5.71
N ARG A 4 -1.84 -12.39 -6.78
CA ARG A 4 -1.35 -13.05 -7.99
C ARG A 4 -0.25 -12.22 -8.67
N ASN A 5 0.87 -12.89 -8.94
CA ASN A 5 1.97 -12.54 -9.85
C ASN A 5 2.94 -11.39 -9.52
N SER A 6 4.17 -11.63 -10.02
CA SER A 6 5.41 -10.84 -10.00
C SER A 6 5.93 -10.40 -8.63
N LEU A 7 6.53 -11.36 -7.94
CA LEU A 7 7.31 -11.14 -6.74
C LEU A 7 8.78 -10.93 -7.11
N PHE A 8 9.40 -9.90 -6.56
CA PHE A 8 10.78 -9.52 -6.82
C PHE A 8 11.60 -9.56 -5.54
N ARG A 9 12.83 -10.02 -5.69
CA ARG A 9 13.81 -10.15 -4.61
C ARG A 9 14.57 -8.84 -4.40
N ARG A 10 14.79 -8.46 -3.13
CA ARG A 10 15.63 -7.33 -2.74
C ARG A 10 17.03 -7.83 -2.38
N LYS A 11 18.07 -7.14 -2.87
CA LYS A 11 19.47 -7.36 -2.47
C LYS A 11 19.88 -6.31 -1.44
N TYR A 12 20.69 -6.68 -0.44
CA TYR A 12 21.26 -5.74 0.53
C TYR A 12 22.61 -6.23 1.06
N SER A 13 23.45 -5.31 1.54
CA SER A 13 24.74 -5.64 2.18
C SER A 13 24.57 -5.89 3.66
N TYR A 14 25.29 -6.87 4.19
CA TYR A 14 25.40 -7.11 5.63
C TYR A 14 26.68 -6.48 6.20
N PHE A 15 26.81 -6.47 7.53
CA PHE A 15 27.93 -5.81 8.22
C PHE A 15 29.30 -6.43 7.90
N ASP A 16 29.33 -7.69 7.47
CA ASP A 16 30.52 -8.43 7.04
C ASP A 16 30.85 -8.22 5.55
N GLY A 17 30.10 -7.37 4.84
CA GLY A 17 30.25 -7.13 3.40
C GLY A 17 29.62 -8.21 2.51
N SER A 18 28.97 -9.23 3.08
CA SER A 18 28.27 -10.25 2.31
C SER A 18 26.97 -9.72 1.72
N VAL A 19 26.60 -10.21 0.53
CA VAL A 19 25.33 -9.86 -0.13
C VAL A 19 24.25 -10.81 0.37
N ASN A 20 23.23 -10.24 1.00
CA ASN A 20 22.05 -10.95 1.45
C ASN A 20 20.81 -10.58 0.63
N PHE A 21 19.79 -11.40 0.79
CA PHE A 21 18.61 -11.36 -0.05
C PHE A 21 17.33 -11.52 0.74
N ILE A 22 16.30 -10.78 0.34
CA ILE A 22 14.93 -10.99 0.81
C ILE A 22 14.10 -11.38 -0.39
N GLU A 23 13.69 -12.64 -0.42
CA GLU A 23 12.77 -13.17 -1.42
C GLU A 23 11.43 -12.45 -1.34
N ASN A 24 10.82 -12.18 -2.50
CA ASN A 24 9.47 -11.65 -2.60
C ASN A 24 9.23 -10.34 -1.81
N ALA A 25 10.27 -9.53 -1.66
CA ALA A 25 10.23 -8.28 -0.91
C ALA A 25 9.37 -7.19 -1.59
N ILE A 26 9.26 -7.24 -2.92
CA ILE A 26 8.46 -6.30 -3.71
C ILE A 26 7.43 -7.10 -4.51
N CYS A 27 6.19 -6.66 -4.49
CA CYS A 27 5.14 -7.16 -5.36
C CYS A 27 4.78 -6.11 -6.41
N ILE A 28 4.68 -6.54 -7.66
CA ILE A 28 4.20 -5.71 -8.77
C ILE A 28 3.06 -6.43 -9.49
N HIS A 29 1.89 -5.80 -9.56
CA HIS A 29 0.77 -6.33 -10.33
C HIS A 29 -0.14 -5.23 -10.85
N GLU A 30 -0.95 -5.55 -11.86
CA GLU A 30 -2.03 -4.69 -12.32
C GLU A 30 -3.33 -5.00 -11.59
N GLU A 31 -4.08 -3.97 -11.21
CA GLU A 31 -5.42 -4.09 -10.66
C GLU A 31 -6.42 -3.32 -11.53
N ASP A 32 -7.64 -3.86 -11.66
CA ASP A 32 -8.75 -3.11 -12.23
C ASP A 32 -9.22 -2.02 -11.23
N PHE A 33 -9.44 -0.80 -11.74
CA PHE A 33 -9.83 0.35 -10.95
C PHE A 33 -11.12 0.99 -11.47
N GLY A 34 -12.12 0.17 -11.83
CA GLY A 34 -13.44 0.66 -12.21
C GLY A 34 -13.45 1.34 -13.59
N ILE A 35 -14.20 2.44 -13.72
CA ILE A 35 -14.35 3.19 -14.98
C ILE A 35 -13.29 4.29 -15.04
N GLN A 36 -12.53 4.34 -16.14
CA GLN A 36 -11.60 5.43 -16.40
C GLN A 36 -12.35 6.66 -16.93
N TRP A 37 -13.14 6.45 -17.98
CA TRP A 37 -14.01 7.47 -18.53
C TRP A 37 -15.22 6.82 -19.21
N LYS A 38 -16.30 7.59 -19.25
CA LYS A 38 -17.56 7.23 -19.90
C LYS A 38 -18.13 8.47 -20.58
N HIS A 39 -18.55 8.33 -21.83
CA HIS A 39 -19.26 9.36 -22.57
C HIS A 39 -20.57 8.80 -23.13
N VAL A 40 -21.66 9.54 -22.93
CA VAL A 40 -22.98 9.24 -23.46
C VAL A 40 -23.49 10.51 -24.12
N ASP A 41 -23.74 10.44 -25.43
CA ASP A 41 -24.41 11.51 -26.15
C ASP A 41 -25.93 11.38 -25.95
N PHE A 42 -26.59 12.50 -25.64
CA PHE A 42 -28.05 12.55 -25.47
C PHE A 42 -28.79 12.39 -26.79
N ASN A 43 -28.17 12.79 -27.91
CA ASN A 43 -28.80 12.77 -29.23
C ASN A 43 -28.50 11.49 -30.03
N ASN A 44 -27.77 10.52 -29.45
CA ASN A 44 -27.35 9.27 -30.08
C ASN A 44 -26.60 9.45 -31.43
N PHE A 45 -25.98 10.60 -31.71
CA PHE A 45 -25.16 10.77 -32.92
C PHE A 45 -23.85 10.00 -32.83
N ILE A 46 -23.36 9.77 -31.61
CA ILE A 46 -22.17 8.97 -31.30
C ILE A 46 -22.58 7.82 -30.37
N PRO A 47 -22.08 6.58 -30.57
CA PRO A 47 -22.34 5.47 -29.67
C PRO A 47 -21.81 5.73 -28.26
N THR A 48 -22.44 5.13 -27.26
CA THR A 48 -21.95 5.22 -25.87
C THR A 48 -20.59 4.56 -25.75
N GLU A 49 -19.62 5.29 -25.18
CA GLU A 49 -18.25 4.82 -24.99
C GLU A 49 -17.93 4.69 -23.50
N VAL A 50 -17.33 3.56 -23.12
CA VAL A 50 -16.87 3.28 -21.76
C VAL A 50 -15.50 2.63 -21.83
N ARG A 51 -14.54 3.13 -21.04
CA ARG A 51 -13.24 2.50 -20.84
C ARG A 51 -13.00 2.20 -19.37
N ARG A 52 -12.46 1.03 -19.08
CA ARG A 52 -12.09 0.62 -17.72
C ARG A 52 -10.74 1.19 -17.34
N SER A 53 -10.61 1.61 -16.08
CA SER A 53 -9.34 2.03 -15.52
C SER A 53 -8.57 0.82 -15.01
N ARG A 54 -7.26 0.91 -15.08
CA ARG A 54 -6.33 -0.03 -14.49
C ARG A 54 -5.23 0.75 -13.80
N ARG A 55 -4.65 0.17 -12.76
CA ARG A 55 -3.50 0.74 -12.07
C ARG A 55 -2.40 -0.30 -11.91
N LEU A 56 -1.15 0.11 -12.13
CA LEU A 56 0.01 -0.68 -11.74
C LEU A 56 0.27 -0.41 -10.26
N VAL A 57 0.33 -1.48 -9.48
CA VAL A 57 0.61 -1.43 -8.05
C VAL A 57 2.02 -1.93 -7.82
N VAL A 58 2.86 -1.10 -7.20
CA VAL A 58 4.17 -1.50 -6.67
C VAL A 58 4.10 -1.41 -5.15
N SER A 59 4.27 -2.54 -4.48
CA SER A 59 4.05 -2.63 -3.03
C SER A 59 5.16 -3.36 -2.28
N SER A 60 5.37 -2.93 -1.05
CA SER A 60 6.30 -3.54 -0.09
C SER A 60 5.69 -3.44 1.31
N ILE A 61 5.89 -4.49 2.12
CA ILE A 61 5.50 -4.50 3.53
C ILE A 61 6.77 -4.69 4.36
N SER A 62 6.97 -3.84 5.37
CA SER A 62 8.10 -3.93 6.29
C SER A 62 7.65 -3.86 7.73
N THR A 63 8.13 -4.80 8.53
CA THR A 63 7.90 -4.85 9.98
C THR A 63 9.02 -4.12 10.71
N LYS A 64 8.67 -3.25 11.65
CA LYS A 64 9.59 -2.62 12.60
C LYS A 64 9.02 -2.75 14.01
N GLY A 65 9.63 -3.65 14.80
CA GLY A 65 9.13 -3.95 16.14
C GLY A 65 7.71 -4.51 16.08
N ASN A 66 6.79 -3.83 16.76
CA ASN A 66 5.36 -4.16 16.81
C ASN A 66 4.53 -3.59 15.65
N TYR A 67 5.13 -2.79 14.77
CA TYR A 67 4.41 -2.11 13.68
C TYR A 67 4.72 -2.71 12.31
N ASP A 68 3.69 -2.79 11.48
CA ASP A 68 3.79 -3.18 10.08
C ASP A 68 3.42 -2.01 9.18
N TYR A 69 4.34 -1.68 8.27
CA TYR A 69 4.19 -0.58 7.32
C TYR A 69 4.03 -1.14 5.91
N GLY A 70 2.84 -0.96 5.32
CA GLY A 70 2.59 -1.27 3.92
C GLY A 70 2.72 -0.01 3.06
N MET A 71 3.71 0.01 2.17
CA MET A 71 3.92 1.07 1.20
C MET A 71 3.36 0.64 -0.16
N PHE A 72 2.44 1.43 -0.71
CA PHE A 72 1.79 1.17 -1.99
C PHE A 72 1.96 2.38 -2.92
N TRP A 73 2.54 2.14 -4.08
CA TRP A 73 2.58 3.07 -5.20
C TRP A 73 1.56 2.64 -6.23
N TYR A 74 0.72 3.57 -6.66
CA TYR A 74 -0.26 3.37 -7.72
C TYR A 74 0.07 4.28 -8.89
N LEU A 75 0.23 3.67 -10.07
CA LEU A 75 0.38 4.38 -11.35
C LEU A 75 -0.88 4.13 -12.17
N TYR A 76 -1.57 5.21 -12.52
CA TYR A 76 -2.85 5.16 -13.24
C TYR A 76 -2.65 5.44 -14.74
N LEU A 77 -3.57 4.94 -15.57
CA LEU A 77 -3.55 5.14 -17.02
C LEU A 77 -3.77 6.59 -17.47
N ASP A 78 -4.29 7.45 -16.60
CA ASP A 78 -4.46 8.90 -16.83
C ASP A 78 -3.19 9.71 -16.49
N GLY A 79 -2.13 9.04 -16.02
CA GLY A 79 -0.87 9.67 -15.61
C GLY A 79 -0.81 10.05 -14.13
N THR A 80 -1.87 9.82 -13.36
CA THR A 80 -1.87 10.08 -11.92
C THR A 80 -0.91 9.14 -11.20
N ILE A 81 -0.16 9.66 -10.22
CA ILE A 81 0.70 8.89 -9.33
C ILE A 81 0.21 9.10 -7.90
N GLN A 82 -0.08 8.00 -7.21
CA GLN A 82 -0.55 8.05 -5.82
C GLN A 82 0.34 7.18 -4.93
N VAL A 83 0.56 7.69 -3.72
CA VAL A 83 1.22 6.96 -2.64
C VAL A 83 0.19 6.71 -1.53
N GLU A 84 0.10 5.47 -1.08
CA GLU A 84 -0.69 5.10 0.08
C GLU A 84 0.17 4.34 1.09
N MET A 85 0.16 4.81 2.34
CA MET A 85 0.74 4.09 3.48
C MET A 85 -0.37 3.43 4.26
N LYS A 86 -0.33 2.10 4.37
CA LYS A 86 -1.24 1.33 5.22
C LYS A 86 -0.50 0.98 6.51
N LEU A 87 -0.93 1.58 7.61
CA LEU A 87 -0.36 1.34 8.94
C LEU A 87 -1.15 0.22 9.63
N THR A 88 -0.45 -0.84 10.03
CA THR A 88 -1.02 -1.97 10.76
C THR A 88 -0.01 -2.50 11.78
N GLY A 89 -0.26 -3.70 12.30
CA GLY A 89 0.49 -4.29 13.41
C GLY A 89 -0.22 -4.09 14.75
N ILE A 90 0.57 -4.07 15.82
CA ILE A 90 0.10 -3.97 17.20
C ILE A 90 0.46 -2.59 17.73
N VAL A 91 -0.48 -1.88 18.33
CA VAL A 91 -0.19 -0.60 18.99
C VAL A 91 0.77 -0.82 20.17
N GLY A 92 1.63 0.16 20.45
CA GLY A 92 2.47 0.12 21.64
C GLY A 92 1.59 0.02 22.89
N ILE A 93 1.84 -0.99 23.72
CA ILE A 93 1.08 -1.25 24.94
C ILE A 93 1.88 -0.83 26.18
N SER A 94 1.18 -0.25 27.15
CA SER A 94 1.71 0.08 28.47
C SER A 94 0.79 -0.48 29.56
N ALA A 95 1.32 -0.67 30.77
CA ALA A 95 0.50 -1.02 31.92
C ALA A 95 -0.54 0.08 32.19
N PHE A 96 -1.76 -0.32 32.53
CA PHE A 96 -2.84 0.57 32.94
C PHE A 96 -2.97 0.57 34.46
N ASP A 97 -2.84 1.75 35.07
CA ASP A 97 -3.15 1.97 36.49
C ASP A 97 -4.22 3.06 36.57
N GLU A 98 -5.38 2.70 37.13
CA GLU A 98 -6.55 3.58 37.27
C GLU A 98 -6.24 4.86 38.05
N LYS A 99 -5.29 4.81 39.00
CA LYS A 99 -4.92 5.97 39.83
C LYS A 99 -3.98 6.94 39.13
N LEU A 100 -3.21 6.46 38.14
CA LEU A 100 -2.17 7.23 37.45
C LEU A 100 -2.56 7.60 36.02
N THR A 101 -3.55 6.93 35.44
CA THR A 101 -3.93 7.09 34.03
C THR A 101 -5.06 8.11 33.88
N THR A 102 -4.72 9.29 33.33
CA THR A 102 -5.75 10.27 32.92
C THR A 102 -6.55 9.73 31.72
N PRO A 103 -7.87 9.97 31.65
CA PRO A 103 -8.78 9.36 30.67
C PRO A 103 -8.46 9.67 29.19
N ASN A 104 -7.61 10.67 28.91
CA ASN A 104 -7.28 11.10 27.54
C ASN A 104 -5.87 10.68 27.05
N LYS A 105 -5.19 9.75 27.74
CA LYS A 105 -3.84 9.28 27.36
C LYS A 105 -3.85 7.95 26.61
N THR A 106 -4.74 7.80 25.64
CA THR A 106 -4.83 6.58 24.81
C THR A 106 -3.82 6.57 23.65
N PHE A 107 -3.21 7.71 23.29
CA PHE A 107 -2.24 7.85 22.18
C PHE A 107 -1.12 8.87 22.43
N LYS A 108 -0.71 9.08 23.68
CA LYS A 108 0.47 9.88 23.99
C LYS A 108 1.37 9.06 24.88
N ASN A 109 2.52 8.67 24.35
CA ASN A 109 3.85 8.75 24.99
C ASN A 109 4.88 8.06 24.08
N TYR A 110 5.41 8.82 23.12
CA TYR A 110 6.83 8.82 22.79
C TYR A 110 7.34 10.24 23.05
#